data_AF-A0A0K8TLT8-F1
#
_entry.id   AF-A0A0K8TLT8-F1
#
_cell.length_a   1.000
_cell.length_b   1.000
_cell.length_c   1.000
_cell.angle_alpha   90.00
_cell.angle_beta   90.00
_cell.angle_gamma   90.00
#
_symmetry.space_group_name_H-M   'P 1'
#
loop_
_entity.id
_entity.type
_entity.pdbx_description
1 polymer ?
#
loop_
_entity_poly.entity_id
_entity_poly.type
_entity_poly.pdbx_seq_one_letter_code
_entity_poly.pdbx_strand_id
1 'polypeptide(L)'
;VRVTVIPFYMGCRETPAASVYWWRYCIRLENLGELSVQLRERHWRIFSLSGTLETVRGRGVVGQEPVLSPRLPAFQYSSHVSLQAPSGHMWGTFRLEREDGHTFDCRIPPFSLESKPDESNNPPPPKEETT
;
A
#
# COMPACT_ATOMS: atom_id res chain seq x y z
N VAL A 1 15.14 -3.79 -5.64
CA VAL A 1 14.04 -4.20 -4.74
C VAL A 1 12.72 -3.97 -5.45
N ARG A 2 11.84 -4.98 -5.42
CA ARG A 2 10.46 -4.91 -5.92
C ARG A 2 9.52 -4.75 -4.73
N VAL A 3 8.52 -3.89 -4.87
CA VAL A 3 7.47 -3.66 -3.87
C VAL A 3 6.15 -4.06 -4.49
N THR A 4 5.42 -4.95 -3.81
CA THR A 4 4.04 -5.33 -4.16
C THR A 4 3.13 -4.88 -3.03
N VAL A 5 1.98 -4.28 -3.37
CA VAL A 5 0.98 -3.83 -2.41
C VAL A 5 -0.36 -4.46 -2.75
N ILE A 6 -1.06 -4.94 -1.73
CA ILE A 6 -2.42 -5.49 -1.84
C ILE A 6 -3.30 -4.77 -0.81
N PRO A 7 -4.18 -3.85 -1.23
CA PRO A 7 -5.16 -3.21 -0.35
C PRO A 7 -6.39 -4.09 -0.14
N PHE A 8 -7.03 -3.95 1.01
CA PHE A 8 -8.26 -4.63 1.41
C PHE A 8 -9.17 -3.62 2.10
N TYR A 9 -10.38 -3.43 1.58
CA TYR A 9 -11.38 -2.64 2.27
C TYR A 9 -11.89 -3.39 3.51
N MET A 10 -11.93 -2.69 4.65
CA MET A 10 -12.29 -3.27 5.95
C MET A 10 -13.68 -2.83 6.43
N GLY A 11 -14.36 -1.94 5.69
CA GLY A 11 -15.66 -1.38 6.05
C GLY A 11 -15.61 0.12 6.36
N CYS A 12 -16.77 0.65 6.72
CA CYS A 12 -16.93 2.04 7.12
C CYS A 12 -17.87 2.17 8.33
N ARG A 13 -17.83 3.35 8.93
CA ARG A 13 -18.72 3.77 9.99
C ARG A 13 -19.24 5.13 9.61
N GLU A 14 -20.55 5.20 9.48
CA GLU A 14 -21.26 6.42 9.17
C GLU A 14 -21.88 6.98 10.45
N THR A 15 -21.79 8.28 10.61
CA THR A 15 -22.49 9.06 11.63
C THR A 15 -23.17 10.23 10.95
N PRO A 16 -24.18 10.87 11.57
CA PRO A 16 -24.80 12.06 10.99
C PRO A 16 -23.82 13.20 10.67
N ALA A 17 -22.67 13.25 11.36
CA ALA A 17 -21.67 14.31 11.20
C ALA A 17 -20.52 13.94 10.26
N ALA A 18 -20.18 12.65 10.11
CA ALA A 18 -19.01 12.21 9.35
C ALA A 18 -19.07 10.72 8.98
N SER A 19 -18.38 10.36 7.90
CA SER A 19 -18.11 8.97 7.53
C SER A 19 -16.62 8.69 7.61
N VAL A 20 -16.24 7.54 8.15
CA VAL A 20 -14.85 7.05 8.19
C VAL A 20 -14.78 5.69 7.54
N TYR A 21 -13.83 5.52 6.64
CA TYR A 21 -13.60 4.32 5.86
C TYR A 21 -12.23 3.74 6.22
N TRP A 22 -12.12 2.42 6.33
CA TRP A 22 -10.87 1.75 6.70
C TRP A 22 -10.39 0.80 5.62
N TRP A 23 -9.08 0.79 5.39
CA TRP A 23 -8.41 -0.21 4.58
C TRP A 23 -7.24 -0.80 5.34
N ARG A 24 -7.03 -2.10 5.17
CA ARG A 24 -5.77 -2.77 5.46
C ARG A 24 -4.98 -2.85 4.16
N TYR A 25 -3.66 -2.75 4.23
CA TYR A 25 -2.80 -3.03 3.09
C TYR A 25 -1.70 -4.00 3.51
N CYS A 26 -1.37 -4.93 2.62
CA CYS A 26 -0.25 -5.84 2.74
C CYS A 26 0.85 -5.40 1.79
N ILE A 27 2.08 -5.26 2.30
CA ILE A 27 3.25 -4.92 1.49
C ILE A 27 4.22 -6.07 1.54
N ARG A 28 4.65 -6.51 0.36
CA ARG A 28 5.77 -7.43 0.18
C ARG A 28 6.93 -6.68 -0.47
N LEU A 29 8.06 -6.64 0.23
CA LEU A 29 9.34 -6.21 -0.31
C LEU A 29 10.15 -7.44 -0.70
N GLU A 30 10.76 -7.38 -1.87
CA GLU A 30 11.60 -8.45 -2.39
C GLU A 30 12.90 -7.86 -2.96
N ASN A 31 14.02 -8.30 -2.42
CA ASN A 31 15.34 -8.01 -2.98
C ASN A 31 15.63 -9.02 -4.10
N LEU A 32 15.84 -8.48 -5.30
CA LEU A 32 16.14 -9.25 -6.52
C LEU A 32 17.63 -9.14 -6.90
N GLY A 33 18.44 -8.49 -6.06
CA GLY A 33 19.87 -8.37 -6.26
C GLY A 33 20.66 -9.21 -5.27
N GLU A 34 21.96 -9.33 -5.53
CA GLU A 34 22.90 -10.15 -4.75
C GLU A 34 23.40 -9.47 -3.47
N LEU A 35 23.25 -8.15 -3.36
CA LEU A 35 23.71 -7.40 -2.19
C LEU A 35 22.58 -7.20 -1.19
N SER A 36 22.88 -7.40 0.10
CA SER A 36 21.95 -7.11 1.19
C SER A 36 21.56 -5.64 1.22
N VAL A 37 20.30 -5.38 1.55
CA VAL A 37 19.78 -4.03 1.75
C VAL A 37 18.91 -3.98 3.00
N GLN A 38 18.98 -2.89 3.75
CA GLN A 38 18.16 -2.66 4.93
C GLN A 38 17.16 -1.53 4.67
N LEU A 39 15.90 -1.73 5.04
CA LEU A 39 14.91 -0.66 5.03
C LEU A 39 15.11 0.25 6.24
N ARG A 40 15.40 1.52 5.98
CA ARG A 40 15.65 2.54 7.00
C ARG A 40 14.44 3.42 7.27
N GLU A 41 13.79 3.91 6.21
CA GLU A 41 12.73 4.89 6.32
C GLU A 41 11.59 4.60 5.36
N ARG A 42 10.39 5.07 5.71
CA ARG A 42 9.21 5.09 4.86
C ARG A 42 8.72 6.53 4.71
N HIS A 43 8.24 6.85 3.52
CA HIS A 43 7.58 8.11 3.22
C HIS A 43 6.33 7.81 2.38
N TRP A 44 5.16 8.07 2.96
CA TRP A 44 3.86 7.86 2.36
C TRP A 44 3.22 9.18 1.97
N ARG A 45 2.50 9.15 0.86
CA ARG A 45 1.56 10.17 0.42
C ARG A 45 0.20 9.51 0.30
N ILE A 46 -0.78 10.11 0.96
CA ILE A 46 -2.13 9.59 1.08
C ILE A 46 -3.05 10.68 0.58
N PHE A 47 -3.68 10.45 -0.57
CA PHE A 47 -4.62 11.37 -1.16
C PHE A 47 -6.04 10.85 -0.99
N SER A 48 -6.87 11.60 -0.27
CA SER A 48 -8.31 11.38 -0.20
C SER A 48 -8.98 12.08 -1.38
N LEU A 49 -9.96 11.45 -2.01
CA LEU A 49 -10.74 12.08 -3.10
C LEU A 49 -11.63 13.23 -2.62
N SER A 50 -11.69 13.51 -1.31
CA SER A 50 -12.17 14.77 -0.76
C SER A 50 -11.25 15.97 -1.02
N GLY A 51 -10.06 15.76 -1.61
CA GLY A 51 -9.06 16.79 -1.88
C GLY A 51 -7.94 16.89 -0.84
N THR A 52 -7.95 16.06 0.20
CA THR A 52 -6.95 16.09 1.27
C THR A 52 -5.72 15.28 0.89
N LEU A 53 -4.52 15.89 0.97
CA LEU A 53 -3.24 15.19 0.84
C LEU A 53 -2.51 15.16 2.19
N GLU A 54 -2.28 13.96 2.70
CA GLU A 54 -1.49 13.71 3.90
C GLU A 54 -0.12 13.12 3.55
N THR A 55 0.89 13.45 4.33
CA THR A 55 2.24 12.90 4.20
C THR A 55 2.69 12.29 5.52
N VAL A 56 3.07 11.02 5.50
CA VAL A 56 3.54 10.30 6.69
C VAL A 56 4.98 9.86 6.48
N ARG A 57 5.88 10.22 7.40
CA ARG A 57 7.29 9.82 7.39
C ARG A 57 7.63 9.07 8.68
N GLY A 58 8.56 8.13 8.60
CA GLY A 58 9.08 7.49 9.80
C GLY A 58 10.14 6.44 9.54
N ARG A 59 10.83 6.07 10.62
CA ARG A 59 11.84 5.02 10.62
C ARG A 59 11.21 3.64 10.52
N GLY A 60 11.79 2.78 9.70
CA GLY A 60 11.37 1.41 9.49
C GLY A 60 9.93 1.27 8.97
N VAL A 61 9.38 0.08 9.15
CA VAL A 61 7.97 -0.28 8.93
C VAL A 61 7.51 -1.12 10.11
N VAL A 62 6.31 -0.86 10.65
CA VAL A 62 5.74 -1.62 11.79
C VAL A 62 6.71 -1.83 12.97
N GLY A 63 7.56 -0.84 13.25
CA GLY A 63 8.57 -0.89 14.31
C GLY A 63 9.84 -1.69 13.98
N GLN A 64 10.02 -2.12 12.73
CA GLN A 64 11.15 -2.93 12.27
C GLN A 64 11.90 -2.26 11.11
N GLU A 65 13.20 -2.51 11.02
CA GLU A 65 14.05 -2.15 9.88
C GLU A 65 14.57 -3.44 9.22
N PRO A 66 13.74 -4.12 8.41
CA PRO A 66 14.08 -5.44 7.88
C PRO A 66 15.31 -5.37 6.96
N VAL A 67 16.17 -6.39 7.09
CA VAL A 67 17.29 -6.65 6.18
C VAL A 67 16.85 -7.69 5.16
N LEU A 68 16.94 -7.33 3.88
CA LEU A 68 16.67 -8.22 2.75
C LEU A 68 18.02 -8.70 2.17
N SER A 69 18.39 -9.91 2.51
CA SER A 69 19.66 -10.54 2.08
C SER A 69 19.40 -11.65 1.06
N PRO A 70 20.42 -12.16 0.35
CA PRO A 70 20.24 -13.32 -0.53
C PRO A 70 19.65 -14.55 0.16
N ARG A 71 19.92 -14.72 1.47
CA ARG A 71 19.39 -15.83 2.28
C ARG A 71 17.96 -15.61 2.78
N LEU A 72 17.54 -14.35 2.89
CA LEU A 72 16.19 -13.94 3.27
C LEU A 72 15.77 -12.75 2.38
N PRO A 73 15.39 -13.02 1.12
CA PRO A 73 15.25 -11.97 0.12
C PRO A 73 13.93 -11.21 0.24
N ALA A 74 12.98 -11.67 1.04
CA ALA A 74 11.65 -11.08 1.12
C ALA A 74 11.23 -10.79 2.57
N PHE A 75 10.50 -9.69 2.73
CA PHE A 75 9.82 -9.31 3.97
C PHE A 75 8.40 -8.86 3.64
N GLN A 76 7.44 -9.28 4.47
CA GLN A 76 6.04 -8.93 4.30
C GLN A 76 5.47 -8.38 5.59
N TYR A 77 4.69 -7.30 5.50
CA TYR A 77 3.96 -6.75 6.62
C TYR A 77 2.57 -6.27 6.21
N SER A 78 1.70 -6.08 7.19
CA SER A 78 0.42 -5.41 7.01
C SER A 78 0.31 -4.20 7.91
N SER A 79 -0.42 -3.19 7.45
CA SER A 79 -0.83 -2.04 8.26
C SER A 79 -2.19 -1.55 7.76
N HIS A 80 -2.72 -0.47 8.32
CA HIS A 80 -4.01 0.08 7.97
C HIS A 80 -3.95 1.59 7.76
N VAL A 81 -4.99 2.12 7.12
CA VAL A 81 -5.24 3.55 6.92
C VAL A 81 -6.74 3.79 7.03
N SER A 82 -7.12 4.98 7.46
CA SER A 82 -8.51 5.43 7.39
C SER A 82 -8.62 6.75 6.64
N LEU A 83 -9.70 6.90 5.86
CA LEU A 83 -10.02 8.14 5.15
C LEU A 83 -11.41 8.63 5.54
N GLN A 84 -11.63 9.93 5.43
CA GLN A 84 -12.95 10.55 5.52
C GLN A 84 -13.69 10.59 4.16
N ALA A 85 -13.27 9.74 3.22
CA ALA A 85 -13.84 9.61 1.89
C ALA A 85 -13.93 8.12 1.51
N PRO A 86 -14.89 7.73 0.64
CA PRO A 86 -15.05 6.34 0.20
C PRO A 86 -13.93 5.86 -0.72
N SER A 87 -13.06 6.76 -1.17
CA SER A 87 -11.98 6.44 -2.09
C SER A 87 -10.78 7.37 -1.96
N GLY A 88 -9.62 6.88 -2.39
CA GLY A 88 -8.37 7.61 -2.38
C GLY A 88 -7.22 6.84 -3.03
N HIS A 89 -6.02 7.41 -2.97
CA HIS A 89 -4.81 6.80 -3.50
C HIS A 89 -3.67 6.90 -2.49
N MET A 90 -2.85 5.87 -2.43
CA MET A 90 -1.62 5.86 -1.65
C MET A 90 -0.43 5.53 -2.52
N TRP A 91 0.68 6.23 -2.29
CA TRP A 91 1.97 5.95 -2.91
C TRP A 91 3.09 6.44 -2.01
N GLY A 92 4.34 6.11 -2.33
CA GLY A 92 5.43 6.53 -1.48
C GLY A 92 6.79 6.02 -1.90
N THR A 93 7.72 6.09 -0.96
CA THR A 93 9.07 5.58 -1.10
C THR A 93 9.53 4.91 0.20
N PHE A 94 10.33 3.86 0.04
CA PHE A 94 11.20 3.35 1.09
C PHE A 94 12.61 3.84 0.83
N ARG A 95 13.29 4.31 1.87
CA ARG A 95 14.73 4.52 1.84
C ARG A 95 15.42 3.23 2.26
N LEU A 96 16.26 2.72 1.39
CA LEU A 96 17.06 1.51 1.60
C LEU A 96 18.54 1.89 1.71
N GLU A 97 19.27 1.11 2.50
CA GLU A 97 20.70 1.27 2.72
C GLU A 97 21.41 -0.06 2.47
N ARG A 98 22.56 -0.03 1.79
CA ARG A 98 23.44 -1.18 1.59
C ARG A 98 24.47 -1.28 2.72
N GLU A 99 25.16 -2.42 2.80
CA GLU A 99 26.23 -2.65 3.79
C GLU A 99 27.40 -1.66 3.67
N ASP A 100 27.63 -1.09 2.48
CA ASP A 100 28.65 -0.06 2.22
C ASP A 100 28.20 1.36 2.64
N GLY A 101 27.00 1.50 3.19
CA GLY A 101 26.40 2.79 3.58
C GLY A 101 25.75 3.55 2.44
N HIS A 102 25.79 3.05 1.20
CA HIS A 102 25.09 3.68 0.09
C HIS A 102 23.58 3.59 0.28
N THR A 103 22.89 4.73 0.15
CA THR A 103 21.43 4.81 0.28
C THR A 103 20.76 5.07 -1.06
N PHE A 104 19.59 4.47 -1.25
CA PHE A 104 18.77 4.67 -2.44
C PHE A 104 17.28 4.52 -2.13
N ASP A 105 16.44 5.11 -2.98
CA ASP A 105 14.99 5.06 -2.82
C ASP A 105 14.37 3.95 -3.65
N CYS A 106 13.45 3.21 -3.04
CA CYS A 106 12.59 2.25 -3.70
C CYS A 106 11.15 2.77 -3.71
N ARG A 107 10.56 2.93 -4.90
CA ARG A 107 9.20 3.43 -5.05
C ARG A 107 8.19 2.39 -4.58
N ILE A 108 7.20 2.87 -3.84
CA ILE A 108 5.96 2.16 -3.59
C ILE A 108 4.98 2.61 -4.69
N PRO A 109 4.50 1.69 -5.55
CA PRO A 109 3.62 2.07 -6.65
C PRO A 109 2.32 2.69 -6.11
N PRO A 110 1.70 3.61 -6.86
CA PRO A 110 0.38 4.11 -6.51
C PRO A 110 -0.63 2.95 -6.53
N PHE A 111 -1.49 2.90 -5.53
CA PHE A 111 -2.62 1.97 -5.48
C PHE A 111 -3.88 2.68 -5.00
N SER A 112 -5.02 2.24 -5.52
CA SER A 112 -6.33 2.76 -5.15
C SER A 112 -6.81 2.15 -3.83
N LEU A 113 -7.51 2.97 -3.07
CA LEU A 113 -8.32 2.59 -1.93
C LEU A 113 -9.76 2.82 -2.34
N GLU A 114 -10.52 1.76 -2.54
CA GLU A 114 -11.91 1.84 -2.99
C GLU A 114 -12.79 1.03 -2.03
N SER A 115 -13.93 1.59 -1.64
CA SER A 115 -14.91 0.92 -0.77
C SER A 115 -15.91 0.06 -1.54
N LYS A 116 -16.04 0.29 -2.85
CA LYS A 116 -16.85 -0.51 -3.77
C LYS A 116 -15.91 -1.29 -4.71
N PRO A 117 -16.18 -2.58 -4.98
CA PRO A 117 -15.46 -3.27 -6.04
C PRO A 117 -15.74 -2.60 -7.38
N ASP A 118 -14.72 -2.52 -8.23
CA ASP A 118 -14.82 -1.97 -9.58
C ASP A 118 -15.80 -2.84 -10.40
N GLU A 119 -16.94 -2.27 -10.82
CA GLU A 119 -18.00 -2.98 -11.56
C GLU A 119 -17.55 -3.43 -12.96
N SER A 120 -16.38 -2.99 -13.43
CA SER A 120 -15.85 -3.27 -14.76
C SER A 120 -15.38 -4.72 -14.98
N ASN A 121 -15.43 -5.59 -13.96
CA ASN A 121 -15.01 -6.99 -14.07
C ASN A 121 -16.18 -7.99 -13.93
N ASN A 122 -17.43 -7.52 -13.95
CA ASN A 122 -18.58 -8.43 -14.00
C ASN A 122 -18.77 -8.94 -15.43
N PRO A 123 -18.81 -10.27 -15.66
CA PRO A 123 -19.19 -10.80 -16.97
C PRO A 123 -20.62 -10.31 -17.30
N PRO A 124 -20.91 -10.00 -18.58
CA PRO A 124 -22.24 -9.58 -18.97
C PRO A 124 -23.27 -10.64 -18.55
N PRO A 125 -24.48 -10.25 -18.11
CA PRO A 125 -25.52 -11.20 -17.80
C PRO A 125 -25.78 -12.09 -19.03
N PRO A 126 -26.07 -13.40 -18.83
CA PRO A 126 -26.37 -14.28 -19.94
C PRO A 126 -27.58 -13.72 -20.70
N LYS A 127 -27.46 -13.64 -22.03
CA LYS A 127 -28.57 -13.22 -22.90
C LYS A 127 -29.69 -14.25 -22.75
N GLU A 128 -30.87 -13.81 -22.31
CA GLU A 128 -32.06 -14.64 -22.37
C GLU A 128 -32.37 -14.96 -23.84
N GLU A 129 -32.22 -16.22 -24.25
CA GLU A 129 -32.77 -16.73 -25.49
C GLU A 129 -34.30 -16.75 -25.35
N THR A 130 -34.95 -15.77 -25.96
CA THR A 130 -36.41 -15.76 -26.14
C THR A 130 -36.77 -16.91 -27.08
N THR A 131 -37.57 -17.85 -26.57
CA THR A 131 -38.24 -18.89 -27.38
C THR A 131 -39.42 -18.30 -28.13
#